data_AF-A0A2S8FCI5-F1
#
_entry.id   AF-A0A2S8FCI5-F1
#
_cell.length_a   1.000
_cell.length_b   1.000
_cell.length_c   1.000
_cell.angle_alpha   90.00
_cell.angle_beta   90.00
_cell.angle_gamma   90.00
#
_symmetry.space_group_name_H-M   'P 1'
#
loop_
_entity.id
_entity.type
_entity.pdbx_description
1 polymer ?
#
loop_
_entity_poly.entity_id
_entity_poly.type
_entity_poly.pdbx_seq_one_letter_code
_entity_poly.pdbx_strand_id
1 'polypeptide(L)'
;MLLKRFQDANVREVFNAYPKPIRAKMMILRQLIFDVAASTEGVGPIQETLKWGEPAYITEKTKSGTTIRIDSKKANPTQYAIYFHCQTNLIETFRKQFPEQFQFEGNRAIVFDVSDEIPTQSLAECIGAALTYHLSKSSKKTAKQVR
;
A
#
# COMPACT_ATOMS: atom_id res chain seq x y z
N MET A 1 4.16 -19.02 -6.40
CA MET A 1 3.01 -18.12 -6.13
C MET A 1 2.30 -17.82 -7.44
N LEU A 2 0.98 -18.02 -7.50
CA LEU A 2 0.16 -17.61 -8.65
C LEU A 2 -0.17 -16.12 -8.49
N LEU A 3 0.22 -15.29 -9.46
CA LEU A 3 -0.15 -13.88 -9.48
C LEU A 3 -1.68 -13.74 -9.50
N LYS A 4 -2.24 -12.89 -8.62
CA LYS A 4 -3.68 -12.62 -8.68
C LYS A 4 -4.06 -12.02 -10.03
N ARG A 5 -5.18 -12.46 -10.60
CA ARG A 5 -5.78 -11.81 -11.78
C ARG A 5 -6.22 -10.39 -11.42
N PHE A 6 -6.24 -9.50 -12.42
CA PHE A 6 -6.80 -8.16 -12.26
C PHE A 6 -8.31 -8.23 -12.04
N GLN A 7 -8.80 -7.48 -11.05
CA GLN A 7 -10.24 -7.36 -10.79
C GLN A 7 -10.89 -6.32 -11.71
N ASP A 8 -10.12 -5.32 -12.14
CA ASP A 8 -10.56 -4.19 -12.96
C ASP A 8 -9.72 -4.12 -14.25
N ALA A 9 -10.41 -4.05 -15.39
CA ALA A 9 -9.76 -3.97 -16.70
C ALA A 9 -8.97 -2.67 -16.87
N ASN A 10 -9.44 -1.54 -16.32
CA ASN A 10 -8.74 -0.27 -16.39
C ASN A 10 -7.44 -0.31 -15.57
N VAL A 11 -7.45 -0.99 -14.41
CA VAL A 11 -6.22 -1.21 -13.64
C VAL A 11 -5.24 -2.03 -14.47
N ARG A 12 -5.69 -3.10 -15.14
CA ARG A 12 -4.83 -3.87 -16.03
C ARG A 12 -4.21 -3.00 -17.13
N GLU A 13 -4.97 -2.10 -17.74
CA GLU A 13 -4.44 -1.20 -18.77
C GLU A 13 -3.37 -0.24 -18.21
N VAL A 14 -3.57 0.32 -17.01
CA VAL A 14 -2.55 1.14 -16.35
C VAL A 14 -1.26 0.33 -16.11
N PHE A 15 -1.39 -0.90 -15.65
CA PHE A 15 -0.23 -1.78 -15.48
C PHE A 15 0.47 -2.11 -16.81
N ASN A 16 -0.29 -2.29 -17.89
CA ASN A 16 0.26 -2.54 -19.22
C ASN A 16 1.03 -1.34 -19.77
N ALA A 17 0.64 -0.12 -19.39
CA ALA A 17 1.29 1.11 -19.83
C ALA A 17 2.63 1.39 -19.12
N TYR A 18 2.92 0.75 -17.98
CA TYR A 18 4.21 0.94 -17.30
C TYR A 18 5.39 0.37 -18.10
N PRO A 19 6.56 1.03 -18.06
CA PRO A 19 7.80 0.44 -18.56
C PRO A 19 8.05 -0.93 -17.95
N LYS A 20 8.54 -1.90 -18.73
CA LYS A 20 8.70 -3.31 -18.29
C LYS A 20 9.38 -3.47 -16.91
N PRO A 21 10.48 -2.76 -16.59
CA PRO A 21 11.13 -2.88 -15.29
C PRO A 21 10.24 -2.41 -14.14
N ILE A 22 9.56 -1.27 -14.31
CA ILE A 22 8.61 -0.73 -13.33
C ILE A 22 7.41 -1.64 -13.19
N ARG A 23 6.85 -2.13 -14.29
CA ARG A 23 5.71 -3.06 -14.28
C ARG A 23 5.99 -4.29 -13.42
N ALA A 24 7.19 -4.87 -13.53
CA ALA A 24 7.58 -6.01 -12.72
C ALA A 24 7.56 -5.69 -11.21
N LYS A 25 8.15 -4.55 -10.80
CA LYS A 25 8.13 -4.10 -9.39
C LYS A 25 6.72 -3.75 -8.91
N MET A 26 5.92 -3.10 -9.74
CA MET A 26 4.52 -2.77 -9.44
C MET A 26 3.66 -4.02 -9.25
N MET A 27 3.90 -5.08 -10.04
CA MET A 27 3.22 -6.37 -9.85
C MET A 27 3.61 -7.04 -8.53
N ILE A 28 4.86 -6.90 -8.08
CA ILE A 28 5.30 -7.36 -6.75
C ILE A 28 4.58 -6.59 -5.65
N LEU A 29 4.54 -5.25 -5.73
CA LEU A 29 3.81 -4.42 -4.75
C LEU A 29 2.33 -4.81 -4.68
N ARG A 30 1.68 -4.96 -5.84
CA ARG A 30 0.31 -5.42 -5.94
C ARG A 30 0.10 -6.76 -5.25
N GLN A 31 0.95 -7.74 -5.55
CA GLN A 31 0.83 -9.07 -4.98
C GLN A 31 1.02 -9.02 -3.45
N LEU A 32 2.01 -8.27 -2.97
CA LEU A 32 2.26 -8.08 -1.54
C LEU A 32 1.04 -7.46 -0.83
N ILE A 33 0.39 -6.47 -1.43
CA ILE A 33 -0.83 -5.85 -0.86
C ILE A 33 -1.96 -6.89 -0.70
N PHE A 34 -2.17 -7.74 -1.71
CA PHE A 34 -3.16 -8.80 -1.64
C PHE A 34 -2.80 -9.90 -0.64
N ASP A 35 -1.53 -10.29 -0.57
CA ASP A 35 -1.07 -11.33 0.34
C ASP A 35 -1.22 -10.87 1.79
N VAL A 36 -0.81 -9.63 2.10
CA VAL A 36 -0.98 -9.03 3.43
C VAL A 36 -2.45 -8.89 3.79
N ALA A 37 -3.30 -8.44 2.85
CA ALA A 37 -4.74 -8.36 3.10
C ALA A 37 -5.35 -9.73 3.44
N ALA A 38 -4.91 -10.79 2.74
CA ALA A 38 -5.40 -12.15 2.96
C ALA A 38 -4.90 -12.76 4.28
N SER A 39 -3.70 -12.40 4.73
CA SER A 39 -3.11 -12.90 5.98
C SER A 39 -3.46 -12.08 7.22
N THR A 40 -4.06 -10.89 7.06
CA THR A 40 -4.34 -9.98 8.17
C THR A 40 -5.80 -10.11 8.62
N GLU A 41 -5.97 -10.52 9.87
CA GLU A 41 -7.29 -10.65 10.49
C GLU A 41 -8.06 -9.32 10.50
N GLY A 42 -9.37 -9.37 10.24
CA GLY A 42 -10.24 -8.20 10.21
C GLY A 42 -10.19 -7.36 8.94
N VAL A 43 -9.21 -7.55 8.05
CA VAL A 43 -9.12 -6.83 6.76
C VAL A 43 -10.14 -7.35 5.76
N GLY A 44 -10.24 -8.68 5.63
CA GLY A 44 -11.10 -9.31 4.63
C GLY A 44 -10.67 -9.03 3.18
N PRO A 45 -11.54 -9.32 2.18
CA PRO A 45 -11.20 -9.09 0.79
C PRO A 45 -11.11 -7.59 0.48
N ILE A 46 -10.01 -7.18 -0.14
CA ILE A 46 -9.80 -5.83 -0.65
C ILE A 46 -10.25 -5.72 -2.11
N GLN A 47 -10.76 -4.55 -2.47
CA GLN A 47 -11.11 -4.18 -3.83
C GLN A 47 -9.94 -3.45 -4.49
N GLU A 48 -9.66 -3.83 -5.74
CA GLU A 48 -8.74 -3.14 -6.63
C GLU A 48 -9.52 -2.22 -7.58
N THR A 49 -9.10 -0.97 -7.71
CA THR A 49 -9.74 0.04 -8.57
C THR A 49 -8.74 1.12 -8.97
N LEU A 50 -9.19 2.15 -9.70
CA LEU A 50 -8.40 3.35 -9.97
C LEU A 50 -8.89 4.52 -9.13
N LYS A 51 -7.94 5.27 -8.56
CA LYS A 51 -8.20 6.61 -7.99
C LYS A 51 -7.20 7.59 -8.58
N TRP A 52 -7.71 8.65 -9.20
CA TRP A 52 -6.87 9.65 -9.91
C TRP A 52 -6.02 9.04 -11.04
N GLY A 53 -6.51 7.95 -11.65
CA GLY A 53 -5.78 7.21 -12.69
C GLY A 53 -4.71 6.25 -12.16
N GLU A 54 -4.55 6.15 -10.83
CA GLU A 54 -3.55 5.29 -10.19
C GLU A 54 -4.21 4.03 -9.60
N PRO A 55 -3.56 2.85 -9.67
CA PRO A 55 -4.00 1.65 -8.98
C PRO A 55 -4.16 1.89 -7.47
N ALA A 56 -5.36 1.60 -6.98
CA ALA A 56 -5.78 1.80 -5.61
C ALA A 56 -6.39 0.52 -5.02
N TYR A 57 -6.08 0.27 -3.76
CA TYR A 57 -6.54 -0.88 -3.00
C TYR A 57 -7.27 -0.39 -1.76
N ILE A 58 -8.52 -0.82 -1.63
CA ILE A 58 -9.44 -0.33 -0.61
C ILE A 58 -10.11 -1.48 0.13
N THR A 59 -10.31 -1.29 1.42
CA THR A 59 -11.05 -2.21 2.29
C THR A 59 -12.55 -1.93 2.18
N GLU A 60 -13.12 -1.92 0.96
CA GLU A 60 -14.49 -1.44 0.73
C GLU A 60 -15.55 -2.17 1.58
N LYS A 61 -15.39 -3.49 1.73
CA LYS A 61 -16.34 -4.34 2.45
C LYS A 61 -16.26 -4.16 3.97
N THR A 62 -15.05 -4.16 4.54
CA THR A 62 -14.82 -4.14 6.00
C THR A 62 -14.60 -2.74 6.55
N LYS A 63 -14.18 -1.80 5.71
CA LYS A 63 -13.77 -0.43 6.06
C LYS A 63 -12.72 -0.42 7.18
N SER A 64 -11.91 -1.47 7.24
CA SER A 64 -10.94 -1.72 8.32
C SER A 64 -9.74 -0.79 8.28
N GLY A 65 -9.44 -0.22 7.11
CA GLY A 65 -8.22 0.55 6.87
C GLY A 65 -8.40 1.68 5.87
N THR A 66 -7.28 2.27 5.50
CA THR A 66 -7.23 3.37 4.54
C THR A 66 -6.88 2.90 3.13
N THR A 67 -7.14 3.75 2.14
CA THR A 67 -6.75 3.49 0.75
C THR A 67 -5.22 3.46 0.65
N ILE A 68 -4.70 2.40 0.03
CA ILE A 68 -3.32 2.30 -0.43
C ILE A 68 -3.33 2.53 -1.95
N ARG A 69 -2.42 3.35 -2.47
CA ARG A 69 -2.19 3.46 -3.93
C ARG A 69 -0.76 3.11 -4.26
N ILE A 70 -0.52 2.74 -5.51
CA ILE A 70 0.82 2.58 -6.04
C ILE A 70 0.89 3.28 -7.40
N ASP A 71 1.99 3.94 -7.71
CA ASP A 71 2.23 4.46 -9.05
C ASP A 71 3.71 4.60 -9.38
N SER A 72 4.02 4.66 -10.66
CA SER A 72 5.32 5.10 -11.18
C SER A 72 5.49 6.62 -11.01
N LYS A 73 6.70 7.10 -10.78
CA LYS A 73 6.95 8.55 -10.69
C LYS A 73 7.18 9.14 -12.07
N LYS A 74 6.26 10.00 -12.54
CA LYS A 74 6.41 10.70 -13.84
C LYS A 74 7.71 11.49 -13.97
N ALA A 75 8.18 12.09 -12.88
CA ALA A 75 9.41 12.88 -12.86
C ALA A 75 10.68 12.02 -12.88
N ASN A 76 10.59 10.73 -12.53
CA ASN A 76 11.73 9.83 -12.51
C ASN A 76 11.34 8.41 -12.97
N PRO A 77 11.69 8.01 -14.21
CA PRO A 77 11.21 6.78 -14.83
C PRO A 77 11.74 5.50 -14.17
N THR A 78 12.76 5.57 -13.32
CA THR A 78 13.27 4.43 -12.54
C THR A 78 12.56 4.27 -11.20
N GLN A 79 11.79 5.28 -10.78
CA GLN A 79 11.18 5.30 -9.47
C GLN A 79 9.70 4.96 -9.50
N TYR A 80 9.27 4.31 -8.42
CA TYR A 80 7.89 3.99 -8.14
C TYR A 80 7.63 4.17 -6.64
N ALA A 81 6.37 4.28 -6.27
CA ALA A 81 6.01 4.57 -4.90
C ALA A 81 4.73 3.86 -4.48
N ILE A 82 4.65 3.62 -3.19
CA ILE A 82 3.42 3.28 -2.49
C ILE A 82 2.97 4.50 -1.70
N TYR A 83 1.69 4.85 -1.84
CA TYR A 83 1.07 6.00 -1.24
C TYR A 83 0.05 5.58 -0.18
N PHE A 84 0.11 6.28 0.95
CA PHE A 84 -0.80 6.13 2.08
C PHE A 84 -1.65 7.39 2.25
N HIS A 85 -2.70 7.28 3.05
CA HIS A 85 -3.60 8.41 3.30
C HIS A 85 -2.92 9.51 4.13
N CYS A 86 -2.79 10.71 3.56
CA CYS A 86 -1.99 11.81 4.12
C CYS A 86 -2.51 12.37 5.46
N GLN A 87 -3.79 12.17 5.79
CA GLN A 87 -4.36 12.61 7.08
C GLN A 87 -4.16 11.57 8.21
N THR A 88 -3.32 10.56 7.97
CA THR A 88 -2.95 9.57 8.98
C THR A 88 -1.54 9.82 9.48
N ASN A 89 -1.20 9.24 10.63
CA ASN A 89 0.15 9.24 11.19
C ASN A 89 0.98 8.03 10.69
N LEU A 90 0.56 7.35 9.61
CA LEU A 90 1.21 6.13 9.12
C LEU A 90 2.66 6.41 8.70
N ILE A 91 2.90 7.40 7.83
CA ILE A 91 4.25 7.76 7.38
C ILE A 91 5.16 8.19 8.53
N GLU A 92 4.65 8.96 9.49
CA GLU A 92 5.42 9.35 10.67
C GLU A 92 5.79 8.14 11.53
N THR A 93 4.90 7.16 11.64
CA THR A 93 5.15 5.91 12.39
C THR A 93 6.19 5.07 11.66
N PHE A 94 6.06 4.89 10.35
CA PHE A 94 6.98 4.12 9.54
C PHE A 94 8.38 4.72 9.53
N ARG A 95 8.49 6.06 9.49
CA ARG A 95 9.78 6.77 9.61
C ARG A 95 10.51 6.46 10.91
N LYS A 96 9.78 6.33 12.01
CA LYS A 96 10.37 6.02 13.32
C LYS A 96 10.77 4.54 13.42
N GLN A 97 9.97 3.66 12.83
CA GLN A 97 10.18 2.22 12.89
C GLN A 97 11.26 1.74 11.90
N PHE A 98 11.34 2.36 10.72
CA PHE A 98 12.17 1.94 9.61
C PHE A 98 12.94 3.12 8.97
N PRO A 99 13.71 3.92 9.75
CA PRO A 99 14.34 5.14 9.25
C PRO A 99 15.37 4.88 8.13
N GLU A 100 16.04 3.73 8.15
CA GLU A 100 17.13 3.40 7.21
C GLU A 100 16.69 2.46 6.08
N GLN A 101 15.46 1.91 6.14
CA GLN A 101 15.00 0.91 5.18
C GLN A 101 14.18 1.48 4.03
N PHE A 102 13.67 2.71 4.19
CA PHE A 102 12.75 3.32 3.25
C PHE A 102 13.11 4.77 2.97
N GLN A 103 12.96 5.18 1.71
CA GLN A 103 12.94 6.59 1.35
C GLN A 103 11.51 7.12 1.45
N PHE A 104 11.31 8.17 2.23
CA PHE A 104 9.98 8.74 2.45
C PHE A 104 9.82 10.07 1.74
N GLU A 105 8.76 10.22 0.95
CA GLU A 105 8.43 11.48 0.29
C GLU A 105 7.24 12.17 0.96
N GLY A 106 7.49 13.39 1.46
CA GLY A 106 6.47 14.22 2.12
C GLY A 106 5.88 13.51 3.35
N ASN A 107 4.55 13.46 3.45
CA ASN A 107 3.83 12.75 4.51
C ASN A 107 2.95 11.63 3.96
N ARG A 108 3.18 11.19 2.72
CA ARG A 108 2.25 10.29 2.01
C ARG A 108 2.88 9.12 1.28
N ALA A 109 4.18 9.10 1.02
CA ALA A 109 4.78 8.08 0.16
C ALA A 109 6.02 7.41 0.76
N ILE A 110 6.17 6.13 0.44
CA ILE A 110 7.45 5.43 0.43
C ILE A 110 7.86 5.26 -1.04
N VAL A 111 9.07 5.67 -1.37
CA VAL A 111 9.63 5.69 -2.72
C VAL A 111 10.72 4.61 -2.83
N PHE A 112 10.77 3.97 -3.99
CA PHE A 112 11.74 2.94 -4.34
C PHE A 112 12.35 3.24 -5.71
N ASP A 113 13.60 2.81 -5.92
CA ASP A 113 14.15 2.68 -7.27
C ASP A 113 13.99 1.25 -7.79
N VAL A 114 13.94 1.09 -9.12
CA VAL A 114 13.88 -0.22 -9.77
C VAL A 114 15.13 -1.05 -9.53
N SER A 115 16.28 -0.42 -9.29
CA SER A 115 17.51 -1.10 -8.89
C SER A 115 17.44 -1.72 -7.50
N ASP A 116 16.56 -1.22 -6.65
CA ASP A 116 16.57 -1.57 -5.24
C ASP A 116 15.82 -2.88 -4.97
N GLU A 117 16.30 -3.61 -3.97
CA GLU A 117 15.53 -4.68 -3.37
C GLU A 117 14.45 -4.09 -2.46
N ILE A 118 13.22 -4.58 -2.63
CA ILE A 118 12.11 -4.17 -1.78
C ILE A 118 12.25 -4.92 -0.46
N PRO A 119 12.37 -4.24 0.71
CA PRO A 119 12.35 -4.92 2.01
C PRO A 119 10.92 -5.39 2.30
N THR A 120 10.57 -6.55 1.75
CA THR A 120 9.19 -7.05 1.71
C THR A 120 8.57 -7.26 3.08
N GLN A 121 9.36 -7.66 4.08
CA GLN A 121 8.89 -7.88 5.44
C GLN A 121 8.43 -6.56 6.08
N SER A 122 9.30 -5.55 6.10
CA SER A 122 8.97 -4.24 6.67
C SER A 122 7.87 -3.54 5.88
N LEU A 123 7.84 -3.75 4.56
CA LEU A 123 6.77 -3.20 3.74
C LEU A 123 5.43 -3.89 4.02
N ALA A 124 5.43 -5.19 4.30
CA ALA A 124 4.23 -5.91 4.71
C ALA A 124 3.65 -5.35 6.02
N GLU A 125 4.50 -4.99 6.98
CA GLU A 125 4.07 -4.33 8.22
C GLU A 125 3.41 -2.96 7.94
N CYS A 126 4.02 -2.15 7.06
CA CYS A 126 3.44 -0.87 6.64
C CYS A 126 2.07 -1.04 5.96
N ILE A 127 1.94 -2.02 5.06
CA ILE A 127 0.69 -2.34 4.38
C ILE A 127 -0.36 -2.81 5.39
N GLY A 128 -0.01 -3.73 6.31
CA GLY A 128 -0.91 -4.23 7.34
C GLY A 128 -1.43 -3.13 8.24
N ALA A 129 -0.57 -2.22 8.68
CA ALA A 129 -0.95 -1.04 9.46
C ALA A 129 -1.92 -0.13 8.70
N ALA A 130 -1.72 0.07 7.40
CA ALA A 130 -2.62 0.86 6.57
C ALA A 130 -3.99 0.19 6.38
N LEU A 131 -4.02 -1.14 6.16
CA LEU A 131 -5.24 -1.94 5.97
C LEU A 131 -6.05 -2.17 7.26
N THR A 132 -5.46 -1.95 8.43
CA THR A 132 -6.10 -2.09 9.76
C THR A 132 -6.21 -0.77 10.53
N TYR A 133 -5.92 0.36 9.89
CA TYR A 133 -5.84 1.67 10.51
C TYR A 133 -7.10 2.05 11.32
N HIS A 134 -8.30 1.73 10.83
CA HIS A 134 -9.55 2.02 11.53
C HIS A 134 -9.88 1.02 12.63
N LEU A 135 -9.46 -0.24 12.50
CA LEU A 135 -9.60 -1.25 13.56
C LEU A 135 -8.79 -0.86 14.79
N SER A 136 -7.50 -0.54 14.61
CA SER A 136 -6.62 -0.15 15.71
C SER A 136 -7.07 1.16 16.39
N LYS A 137 -7.69 2.08 15.64
CA LYS A 137 -8.28 3.31 16.18
C LYS A 137 -9.56 3.04 16.98
N SER A 138 -10.36 2.05 16.58
CA SER A 138 -11.56 1.63 17.32
C SER A 138 -11.17 0.96 18.64
N SER A 139 -10.19 0.05 18.63
CA SER A 139 -9.67 -0.60 19.85
C SER A 139 -9.12 0.41 20.87
N LYS A 140 -8.44 1.47 20.41
CA LYS A 140 -7.94 2.55 21.28
C LYS A 140 -9.04 3.45 21.86
N LYS A 141 -10.21 3.56 21.21
CA LYS A 141 -11.35 4.33 21.75
C LYS A 141 -12.05 3.57 22.88
N THR A 142 -12.23 2.27 22.76
CA THR A 142 -12.85 1.44 23.82
C THR A 142 -12.00 1.39 25.09
N ALA A 143 -10.67 1.33 24.96
CA ALA A 143 -9.76 1.31 26.12
C ALA A 143 -9.70 2.63 26.91
N LYS A 144 -10.13 3.76 26.33
CA LYS A 144 -10.08 5.08 26.99
C LYS A 144 -11.38 5.44 27.72
N GLN A 145 -12.44 4.64 27.59
CA GLN A 145 -13.77 4.92 28.16
C GLN A 145 -14.09 4.10 29.43
N VAL A 146 -13.12 3.30 29.92
CA VAL A 146 -13.22 2.49 31.14
C VAL A 146 -12.25 2.99 32.23
N ARG A 147 -11.99 4.31 32.26
CA ARG A 147 -11.25 4.97 33.34
C ARG A 147 -12.01 6.19 33.82
#